data_AF-A0A9X5X7Q9-F1
#
_entry.id   AF-A0A9X5X7Q9-F1
#
_cell.length_a   1.000
_cell.length_b   1.000
_cell.length_c   1.000
_cell.angle_alpha   90.00
_cell.angle_beta   90.00
_cell.angle_gamma   90.00
#
_symmetry.space_group_name_H-M   'P 1'
#
loop_
_entity.id
_entity.type
_entity.pdbx_description
1 polymer ?
#
loop_
_entity_poly.entity_id
_entity_poly.type
_entity_poly.pdbx_seq_one_letter_code
_entity_poly.pdbx_strand_id
1 'polypeptide(L)'
;RVRGRTRATRHRYEPDPAVVHAGQRSGDRGERSALRTARHQSDDEGEHVNRRRRVVSGGRRASAAGVALMLGGAGILLGVAAVPAQAAEVSYKTECIPPAASGLGPVEGTTKVEITAPATAKVGDEIQVVWKFVQAASKNPDLIVLPKDSVKPTGTLKASGAQTADIAMEGPQKNPEIPKGGDMVLSDMTGKVKLTTAGDVTLTPDAYTITAYSTDTKCTPQEAVPAAATIKVTAAEGGSTTSGGSTSGGTTTSGGTATGGDTGGTTSGGSTTSGGTTSGGTTSGGTTSSGSTSGGNDGQTDFAGKTVTTSFACASPGPAKIDSSATINAKKNGGSYDLTVKT
;
A
#
# COMPACT_ATOMS: atom_id res chain seq x y z
N ARG A 1 -14.42 -73.60 -2.09
CA ARG A 1 -14.64 -72.69 -3.24
C ARG A 1 -14.50 -71.24 -2.76
N VAL A 2 -13.41 -70.62 -3.22
CA VAL A 2 -13.05 -69.19 -3.32
C VAL A 2 -13.52 -68.21 -2.24
N ARG A 3 -12.60 -67.82 -1.35
CA ARG A 3 -12.61 -66.54 -0.60
C ARG A 3 -11.67 -65.57 -1.32
N GLY A 4 -12.20 -64.48 -1.89
CA GLY A 4 -11.42 -63.41 -2.49
C GLY A 4 -10.92 -62.42 -1.43
N ARG A 5 -9.60 -62.35 -1.23
CA ARG A 5 -8.94 -61.27 -0.48
C ARG A 5 -8.39 -60.26 -1.49
N THR A 6 -8.94 -59.06 -1.49
CA THR A 6 -8.43 -57.90 -2.23
C THR A 6 -7.20 -57.36 -1.50
N ARG A 7 -6.03 -57.46 -2.13
CA ARG A 7 -4.75 -56.96 -1.61
C ARG A 7 -4.51 -55.58 -2.18
N ALA A 8 -4.60 -54.54 -1.35
CA ALA A 8 -4.26 -53.18 -1.72
C ALA A 8 -2.75 -53.03 -1.81
N THR A 9 -2.22 -52.79 -3.01
CA THR A 9 -0.84 -52.42 -3.28
C THR A 9 -0.64 -50.94 -2.96
N ARG A 10 0.06 -50.64 -1.86
CA ARG A 10 0.63 -49.30 -1.62
C ARG A 10 1.96 -49.21 -2.37
N HIS A 11 2.01 -48.41 -3.42
CA HIS A 11 3.28 -47.94 -3.99
C HIS A 11 3.93 -46.97 -2.98
N ARG A 12 5.04 -47.41 -2.36
CA ARG A 12 6.01 -46.50 -1.75
C ARG A 12 6.88 -45.94 -2.87
N TYR A 13 6.96 -44.62 -2.93
CA TYR A 13 7.93 -43.90 -3.75
C TYR A 13 9.14 -43.62 -2.84
N GLU A 14 10.22 -44.38 -3.01
CA GLU A 14 11.53 -44.08 -2.44
C GLU A 14 12.25 -43.15 -3.42
N PRO A 15 12.77 -41.98 -2.98
CA PRO A 15 13.69 -41.21 -3.80
C PRO A 15 15.12 -41.76 -3.67
N ASP A 16 15.75 -42.03 -4.82
CA ASP A 16 17.16 -42.40 -4.96
C ASP A 16 18.10 -41.36 -4.32
N PRO A 17 19.23 -41.79 -3.71
CA PRO A 17 20.22 -40.87 -3.15
C PRO A 17 21.08 -40.21 -4.23
N ALA A 18 21.25 -38.90 -4.08
CA ALA A 18 22.12 -38.06 -4.90
C ALA A 18 23.58 -38.55 -4.88
N VAL A 19 24.17 -38.54 -6.07
CA VAL A 19 25.59 -38.79 -6.34
C VAL A 19 26.45 -37.70 -5.69
N VAL A 20 27.34 -38.12 -4.79
CA VAL A 20 28.42 -37.30 -4.23
C VAL A 20 29.62 -37.38 -5.16
N HIS A 21 30.03 -36.26 -5.76
CA HIS A 21 31.37 -36.14 -6.35
C HIS A 21 32.29 -35.33 -5.43
N ALA A 22 33.31 -36.03 -4.94
CA ALA A 22 34.42 -35.50 -4.17
C ALA A 22 35.30 -34.57 -5.02
N GLY A 23 35.73 -33.47 -4.42
CA GLY A 23 36.82 -32.65 -4.96
C GLY A 23 38.18 -33.26 -4.66
N GLN A 24 39.16 -33.06 -5.54
CA GLN A 24 40.56 -33.06 -5.15
C GLN A 24 41.45 -32.26 -6.11
N ARG A 25 42.00 -31.18 -5.53
CA ARG A 25 43.35 -30.61 -5.67
C ARG A 25 44.16 -30.94 -6.93
N SER A 26 44.64 -29.88 -7.58
CA SER A 26 46.04 -29.83 -7.99
C SER A 26 46.60 -28.45 -7.64
N GLY A 27 47.71 -28.45 -6.91
CA GLY A 27 48.51 -27.27 -6.63
C GLY A 27 49.87 -27.42 -7.30
N ASP A 28 50.38 -26.32 -7.84
CA ASP A 28 51.79 -26.05 -8.09
C ASP A 28 51.93 -24.53 -7.95
N ARG A 29 52.66 -23.95 -6.97
CA ARG A 29 54.13 -23.90 -6.82
C ARG A 29 54.76 -23.30 -8.08
N GLY A 30 55.50 -22.20 -8.09
CA GLY A 30 55.88 -21.16 -7.14
C GLY A 30 56.31 -19.96 -8.01
N GLU A 31 56.46 -18.76 -7.46
CA GLU A 31 57.80 -18.22 -7.35
C GLU A 31 57.86 -17.13 -6.28
N ARG A 32 58.93 -17.21 -5.49
CA ARG A 32 59.29 -16.30 -4.42
C ARG A 32 60.16 -15.18 -5.00
N SER A 33 59.87 -13.95 -4.59
CA SER A 33 60.89 -12.93 -4.29
C SER A 33 60.31 -12.07 -3.17
N ALA A 34 60.63 -12.35 -1.91
CA ALA A 34 61.87 -11.99 -1.22
C ALA A 34 62.04 -10.46 -1.03
N LEU A 35 61.83 -10.07 0.23
CA LEU A 35 62.58 -9.04 0.98
C LEU A 35 62.43 -7.57 0.56
N ARG A 36 61.76 -6.78 1.41
CA ARG A 36 62.49 -5.85 2.32
C ARG A 36 61.59 -5.21 3.37
N THR A 37 62.11 -5.26 4.59
CA THR A 37 61.69 -4.62 5.83
C THR A 37 62.31 -3.23 5.94
N ALA A 38 61.55 -2.21 6.37
CA ALA A 38 61.99 -1.01 7.11
C ALA A 38 60.73 -0.17 7.38
N ARG A 39 60.16 -0.02 8.60
CA ARG A 39 60.57 0.72 9.82
C ARG A 39 60.90 2.21 9.62
N HIS A 40 60.12 3.01 10.36
CA HIS A 40 60.31 4.41 10.84
C HIS A 40 60.44 5.49 9.75
N GLN A 41 59.90 6.70 9.92
CA GLN A 41 60.08 7.63 11.03
C GLN A 41 59.01 8.75 10.99
N SER A 42 58.56 9.19 12.16
CA SER A 42 57.86 10.46 12.39
C SER A 42 58.89 11.62 12.45
N ASP A 43 58.37 12.86 12.61
CA ASP A 43 59.07 14.12 12.93
C ASP A 43 59.56 14.90 11.68
N ASP A 44 59.50 16.23 11.54
CA ASP A 44 58.90 17.37 12.25
C ASP A 44 59.20 18.64 11.41
N GLU A 45 58.50 19.75 11.69
CA GLU A 45 58.92 21.17 11.57
C GLU A 45 59.07 21.94 10.22
N GLY A 46 58.58 23.20 10.31
CA GLY A 46 59.28 24.42 9.84
C GLY A 46 58.73 25.05 8.57
N GLU A 47 57.74 25.96 8.62
CA GLU A 47 57.78 27.38 9.04
C GLU A 47 58.68 28.33 8.20
N HIS A 48 58.15 29.54 8.00
CA HIS A 48 58.79 30.85 7.74
C HIS A 48 58.80 31.33 6.26
N VAL A 49 58.53 32.60 5.91
CA VAL A 49 58.31 33.83 6.68
C VAL A 49 57.85 34.97 5.75
N ASN A 50 56.99 35.84 6.31
CA ASN A 50 56.85 37.30 6.15
C ASN A 50 57.07 38.01 4.80
N ARG A 51 56.22 39.02 4.52
CA ARG A 51 56.42 40.40 5.02
C ARG A 51 55.29 41.39 4.62
N ARG A 52 54.74 42.06 5.65
CA ARG A 52 54.62 43.54 5.87
C ARG A 52 53.87 44.34 4.80
N ARG A 53 52.86 45.18 5.07
CA ARG A 53 52.65 46.34 5.99
C ARG A 53 51.22 46.87 5.60
N ARG A 54 50.43 47.67 6.30
CA ARG A 54 50.61 48.69 7.35
C ARG A 54 49.22 49.03 7.95
N VAL A 55 49.27 49.60 9.15
CA VAL A 55 48.23 50.09 10.06
C VAL A 55 47.52 51.36 9.56
N VAL A 56 46.22 51.56 9.90
CA VAL A 56 45.67 52.79 10.53
C VAL A 56 44.37 52.46 11.29
N SER A 57 44.28 53.06 12.47
CA SER A 57 43.27 53.06 13.53
C SER A 57 41.97 53.82 13.24
N GLY A 58 40.89 53.47 13.95
CA GLY A 58 39.76 54.38 14.20
C GLY A 58 38.62 53.71 14.98
N GLY A 59 38.56 53.90 16.30
CA GLY A 59 37.50 53.36 17.16
C GLY A 59 36.28 54.26 17.30
N ARG A 60 35.17 53.71 17.84
CA ARG A 60 34.35 54.27 18.95
C ARG A 60 33.03 53.49 19.15
N ARG A 61 32.86 53.02 20.39
CA ARG A 61 31.70 53.16 21.31
C ARG A 61 30.31 52.57 20.96
N ALA A 62 29.93 51.63 21.81
CA ALA A 62 28.64 51.31 22.42
C ALA A 62 27.43 52.23 22.18
N SER A 63 26.24 51.61 22.05
CA SER A 63 25.13 51.75 23.02
C SER A 63 23.98 50.79 22.72
N ALA A 64 23.45 50.20 23.78
CA ALA A 64 22.20 49.45 23.82
C ALA A 64 21.01 50.40 24.01
N ALA A 65 19.84 50.05 23.45
CA ALA A 65 18.54 50.46 23.98
C ALA A 65 17.45 49.54 23.40
N GLY A 66 16.75 48.84 24.28
CA GLY A 66 15.54 48.10 23.94
C GLY A 66 14.32 49.01 23.82
N VAL A 67 13.35 48.58 23.03
CA VAL A 67 11.95 48.98 23.14
C VAL A 67 11.11 47.73 22.99
N ALA A 68 10.43 47.37 24.08
CA ALA A 68 9.30 46.47 24.08
C ALA A 68 8.06 47.24 23.58
N LEU A 69 7.26 46.63 22.69
CA LEU A 69 5.90 47.07 22.39
C LEU A 69 4.99 45.85 22.24
N MET A 70 3.89 45.94 22.98
CA MET A 70 2.88 44.93 23.29
C MET A 70 1.94 44.63 22.12
N LEU A 71 1.41 43.39 22.15
CA LEU A 71 0.03 42.98 21.81
C LEU A 71 -0.70 43.73 20.68
N GLY A 72 -0.68 43.12 19.49
CA GLY A 72 -1.67 43.34 18.44
C GLY A 72 -2.22 42.00 17.98
N GLY A 73 -3.36 41.59 18.55
CA GLY A 73 -4.15 40.49 18.02
C GLY A 73 -4.78 40.89 16.69
N ALA A 74 -4.44 40.16 15.64
CA ALA A 74 -5.21 40.06 14.41
C ALA A 74 -5.11 38.61 13.97
N GLY A 75 -6.25 37.93 13.90
CA GLY A 75 -6.34 36.51 13.59
C GLY A 75 -5.66 36.19 12.26
N ILE A 76 -4.52 35.53 12.34
CA ILE A 76 -3.99 34.78 11.22
C ILE A 76 -4.84 33.53 11.18
N LEU A 77 -5.73 33.46 10.19
CA LEU A 77 -6.20 32.19 9.64
C LEU A 77 -4.95 31.35 9.38
N LEU A 78 -4.64 30.43 10.30
CA LEU A 78 -3.64 29.40 10.09
C LEU A 78 -4.18 28.49 8.98
N GLY A 79 -3.96 28.94 7.75
CA GLY A 79 -3.96 28.07 6.59
C GLY A 79 -3.06 26.89 6.91
N VAL A 80 -3.59 25.70 6.64
CA VAL A 80 -2.94 24.39 6.70
C VAL A 80 -1.43 24.55 6.59
N ALA A 81 -0.73 24.49 7.73
CA ALA A 81 0.71 24.32 7.70
C ALA A 81 0.94 23.04 6.89
N ALA A 82 1.60 23.15 5.75
CA ALA A 82 2.09 22.00 5.02
C ALA A 82 3.02 21.27 5.99
N VAL A 83 2.47 20.25 6.66
CA VAL A 83 3.21 19.42 7.59
C VAL A 83 4.36 18.85 6.78
N PRO A 84 5.63 19.04 7.18
CA PRO A 84 6.74 18.55 6.39
C PRO A 84 6.54 17.04 6.22
N ALA A 85 6.38 16.60 4.97
CA ALA A 85 6.30 15.18 4.68
C ALA A 85 7.65 14.58 5.04
N GLN A 86 7.65 13.52 5.85
CA GLN A 86 8.86 12.78 6.13
C GLN A 86 9.12 11.91 4.91
N ALA A 87 10.30 12.07 4.31
CA ALA A 87 10.80 11.19 3.28
C ALA A 87 12.07 10.54 3.80
N ALA A 88 12.01 9.27 4.16
CA ALA A 88 13.19 8.52 4.58
C ALA A 88 13.53 7.49 3.51
N GLU A 89 14.80 7.51 3.09
CA GLU A 89 15.36 6.43 2.29
C GLU A 89 15.64 5.24 3.20
N VAL A 90 15.12 4.08 2.82
CA VAL A 90 15.44 2.79 3.44
C VAL A 90 16.00 1.84 2.40
N SER A 91 17.00 1.06 2.83
CA SER A 91 17.69 0.08 2.01
C SER A 91 17.57 -1.29 2.68
N TYR A 92 17.18 -2.31 1.92
CA TYR A 92 17.01 -3.67 2.45
C TYR A 92 17.29 -4.77 1.41
N LYS A 93 17.78 -5.92 1.88
CA LYS A 93 17.98 -7.12 1.07
C LYS A 93 16.63 -7.65 0.58
N THR A 94 16.54 -7.93 -0.72
CA THR A 94 15.33 -8.41 -1.37
C THR A 94 15.68 -9.54 -2.32
N GLU A 95 14.84 -10.57 -2.34
CA GLU A 95 14.88 -11.63 -3.35
C GLU A 95 13.74 -11.41 -4.33
N CYS A 96 14.04 -11.42 -5.62
CA CYS A 96 13.09 -11.34 -6.70
C CYS A 96 13.03 -12.68 -7.44
N ILE A 97 11.84 -13.27 -7.53
CA ILE A 97 11.57 -14.52 -8.22
C ILE A 97 10.95 -14.18 -9.58
N PRO A 98 11.69 -14.38 -10.69
CA PRO A 98 11.15 -14.19 -12.03
C PRO A 98 9.98 -15.15 -12.33
N PRO A 99 9.15 -14.85 -13.34
CA PRO A 99 8.12 -15.77 -13.78
C PRO A 99 8.73 -17.11 -14.18
N ALA A 100 8.11 -18.22 -13.79
CA ALA A 100 8.62 -19.57 -14.11
C ALA A 100 8.83 -19.79 -15.62
N ALA A 101 8.02 -19.14 -16.46
CA ALA A 101 8.15 -19.18 -17.93
C ALA A 101 9.49 -18.64 -18.46
N SER A 102 10.20 -17.82 -17.67
CA SER A 102 11.52 -17.28 -18.05
C SER A 102 12.66 -18.29 -17.89
N GLY A 103 12.47 -19.37 -17.13
CA GLY A 103 13.53 -20.33 -16.80
C GLY A 103 14.65 -19.76 -15.93
N LEU A 104 14.47 -18.56 -15.38
CA LEU A 104 15.45 -17.90 -14.50
C LEU A 104 15.21 -18.31 -13.04
N GLY A 105 16.30 -18.52 -12.31
CA GLY A 105 16.25 -18.73 -10.86
C GLY A 105 15.98 -17.43 -10.09
N PRO A 106 15.78 -17.53 -8.76
CA PRO A 106 15.68 -16.36 -7.90
C PRO A 106 16.92 -15.48 -7.96
N VAL A 107 16.73 -14.17 -7.82
CA VAL A 107 17.78 -13.16 -7.86
C VAL A 107 17.76 -12.37 -6.56
N GLU A 108 18.89 -12.29 -5.87
CA GLU A 108 19.04 -11.44 -4.70
C GLU A 108 19.65 -10.09 -5.07
N GLY A 109 19.15 -9.03 -4.45
CA GLY A 109 19.69 -7.69 -4.60
C GLY A 109 19.29 -6.76 -3.45
N THR A 110 19.64 -5.49 -3.60
CA THR A 110 19.29 -4.45 -2.63
C THR A 110 18.19 -3.56 -3.20
N THR A 111 17.09 -3.47 -2.48
CA THR A 111 16.02 -2.49 -2.76
C THR A 111 16.30 -1.24 -1.94
N LYS A 112 16.24 -0.07 -2.59
CA LYS A 112 16.30 1.25 -1.95
C LYS A 112 15.07 2.05 -2.33
N VAL A 113 14.36 2.55 -1.34
CA VAL A 113 13.08 3.24 -1.54
C VAL A 113 12.94 4.42 -0.60
N GLU A 114 12.20 5.42 -1.03
CA GLU A 114 11.84 6.60 -0.28
C GLU A 114 10.32 6.59 -0.06
N ILE A 115 9.88 6.55 1.19
CA ILE A 115 8.44 6.60 1.54
C ILE A 115 8.11 8.02 2.00
N THR A 116 7.14 8.64 1.32
CA THR A 116 6.65 9.99 1.66
C THR A 116 5.23 9.91 2.22
N ALA A 117 5.06 10.43 3.43
CA ALA A 117 3.77 10.54 4.12
C ALA A 117 3.72 11.82 4.97
N PRO A 118 2.52 12.35 5.30
CA PRO A 118 2.40 13.48 6.22
C PRO A 118 2.94 13.11 7.61
N ALA A 119 3.73 13.99 8.26
CA ALA A 119 4.24 13.68 9.60
C ALA A 119 3.13 13.64 10.68
N THR A 120 2.01 14.31 10.44
CA THR A 120 0.87 14.37 11.36
C THR A 120 -0.44 14.28 10.60
N ALA A 121 -1.43 13.61 11.19
CA ALA A 121 -2.78 13.51 10.66
C ALA A 121 -3.80 13.37 11.81
N LYS A 122 -5.09 13.37 11.50
CA LYS A 122 -6.18 13.17 12.47
C LYS A 122 -6.87 11.82 12.23
N VAL A 123 -7.45 11.27 13.29
CA VAL A 123 -8.38 10.15 13.16
C VAL A 123 -9.52 10.56 12.24
N GLY A 124 -9.80 9.74 11.24
CA GLY A 124 -10.79 9.99 10.20
C GLY A 124 -10.17 10.37 8.85
N ASP A 125 -8.93 10.85 8.82
CA ASP A 125 -8.26 11.26 7.58
C ASP A 125 -8.03 10.08 6.64
N GLU A 126 -8.27 10.28 5.35
CA GLU A 126 -7.76 9.43 4.28
C GLU A 126 -6.53 10.11 3.69
N ILE A 127 -5.35 9.56 3.98
CA ILE A 127 -4.08 10.10 3.50
C ILE A 127 -3.59 9.29 2.30
N GLN A 128 -2.86 9.97 1.40
CA GLN A 128 -2.09 9.33 0.34
C GLN A 128 -0.64 9.19 0.78
N VAL A 129 -0.06 8.02 0.52
CA VAL A 129 1.35 7.71 0.73
C VAL A 129 2.00 7.48 -0.63
N VAL A 130 3.23 7.96 -0.80
CA VAL A 130 4.03 7.74 -2.00
C VAL A 130 5.20 6.84 -1.67
N TRP A 131 5.45 5.85 -2.51
CA TRP A 131 6.62 4.99 -2.48
C TRP A 131 7.41 5.22 -3.75
N LYS A 132 8.61 5.76 -3.62
CA LYS A 132 9.53 6.02 -4.72
C LYS A 132 10.67 5.03 -4.70
N PHE A 133 10.95 4.42 -5.85
CA PHE A 133 12.11 3.54 -6.00
C PHE A 133 13.35 4.37 -6.31
N VAL A 134 14.35 4.27 -5.43
CA VAL A 134 15.70 4.80 -5.69
C VAL A 134 16.52 3.73 -6.44
N GLN A 135 16.34 2.46 -6.05
CA GLN A 135 16.98 1.31 -6.67
C GLN A 135 16.09 0.07 -6.49
N ALA A 136 15.81 -0.66 -7.57
CA ALA A 136 15.19 -1.98 -7.50
C ALA A 136 16.25 -3.06 -7.26
N ALA A 137 15.88 -4.13 -6.56
CA ALA A 137 16.80 -5.25 -6.31
C ALA A 137 17.14 -6.06 -7.57
N SER A 138 16.20 -6.19 -8.51
CA SER A 138 16.40 -6.89 -9.78
C SER A 138 16.91 -5.96 -10.88
N LYS A 139 17.61 -6.54 -11.84
CA LYS A 139 17.96 -5.90 -13.13
C LYS A 139 17.15 -6.53 -14.26
N ASN A 140 17.09 -5.87 -15.41
CA ASN A 140 16.55 -6.49 -16.61
C ASN A 140 17.46 -7.66 -17.04
N PRO A 141 16.94 -8.89 -17.27
CA PRO A 141 17.74 -9.98 -17.80
C PRO A 141 18.36 -9.64 -19.17
N ASP A 142 19.45 -10.32 -19.53
CA ASP A 142 20.18 -10.09 -20.80
C ASP A 142 19.50 -10.75 -22.04
N LEU A 143 18.19 -10.99 -21.95
CA LEU A 143 17.43 -11.70 -22.97
C LEU A 143 16.79 -10.72 -23.97
N ILE A 144 16.12 -9.70 -23.45
CA ILE A 144 15.31 -8.75 -24.22
C ILE A 144 15.49 -7.32 -23.72
N VAL A 145 15.23 -6.35 -24.59
CA VAL A 145 15.04 -4.95 -24.20
C VAL A 145 13.62 -4.80 -23.67
N LEU A 146 13.43 -4.16 -22.52
CA LEU A 146 12.10 -3.81 -22.05
C LEU A 146 11.73 -2.45 -22.66
N PRO A 147 10.65 -2.36 -23.46
CA PRO A 147 10.28 -1.15 -24.12
C PRO A 147 9.80 -0.10 -23.12
N LYS A 148 9.71 1.14 -23.59
CA LYS A 148 9.08 2.22 -22.86
C LYS A 148 7.66 1.83 -22.43
N ASP A 149 7.28 2.24 -21.22
CA ASP A 149 5.92 2.08 -20.66
C ASP A 149 5.41 0.62 -20.68
N SER A 150 6.30 -0.35 -20.38
CA SER A 150 6.02 -1.79 -20.35
C SER A 150 6.09 -2.42 -18.96
N VAL A 151 6.55 -1.67 -17.96
CA VAL A 151 6.81 -2.15 -16.60
C VAL A 151 5.87 -1.45 -15.63
N LYS A 152 5.13 -2.25 -14.84
CA LYS A 152 4.18 -1.77 -13.84
C LYS A 152 4.57 -2.29 -12.46
N PRO A 153 4.86 -1.41 -11.48
CA PRO A 153 5.09 -1.83 -10.11
C PRO A 153 3.78 -1.84 -9.31
N THR A 154 3.63 -2.86 -8.45
CA THR A 154 2.64 -2.90 -7.36
C THR A 154 3.33 -3.36 -6.10
N GLY A 155 2.77 -3.09 -4.92
CA GLY A 155 3.35 -3.59 -3.69
C GLY A 155 2.48 -3.38 -2.46
N THR A 156 3.03 -3.78 -1.32
CA THR A 156 2.38 -3.66 -0.02
C THR A 156 3.24 -2.82 0.90
N LEU A 157 2.63 -1.79 1.50
CA LEU A 157 3.24 -1.00 2.56
C LEU A 157 2.52 -1.32 3.88
N LYS A 158 3.26 -1.74 4.89
CA LYS A 158 2.69 -2.13 6.20
C LYS A 158 2.60 -0.94 7.12
N ALA A 159 1.40 -0.66 7.62
CA ALA A 159 1.17 0.20 8.78
C ALA A 159 1.21 -0.65 10.06
N SER A 160 1.84 -0.14 11.10
CA SER A 160 1.93 -0.76 12.43
C SER A 160 1.94 0.31 13.55
N GLY A 161 1.80 -0.10 14.81
CA GLY A 161 1.77 0.81 15.97
C GLY A 161 0.34 1.04 16.45
N ALA A 162 -0.14 2.29 16.43
CA ALA A 162 -1.50 2.64 16.84
C ALA A 162 -2.59 2.00 15.97
N GLN A 163 -2.27 1.69 14.70
CA GLN A 163 -3.12 0.90 13.82
C GLN A 163 -2.27 -0.02 12.95
N THR A 164 -2.86 -1.15 12.54
CA THR A 164 -2.23 -2.11 11.64
C THR A 164 -3.04 -2.23 10.36
N ALA A 165 -2.38 -2.13 9.21
CA ALA A 165 -3.01 -2.30 7.90
C ALA A 165 -1.98 -2.67 6.84
N ASP A 166 -2.38 -3.48 5.87
CA ASP A 166 -1.65 -3.66 4.62
C ASP A 166 -2.18 -2.64 3.60
N ILE A 167 -1.35 -1.67 3.23
CA ILE A 167 -1.69 -0.61 2.28
C ILE A 167 -1.27 -1.08 0.89
N ALA A 168 -2.24 -1.25 0.01
CA ALA A 168 -1.97 -1.54 -1.39
C ALA A 168 -1.34 -0.32 -2.07
N MET A 169 -0.20 -0.54 -2.72
CA MET A 169 0.55 0.46 -3.46
C MET A 169 0.52 0.11 -4.95
N GLU A 170 0.23 1.09 -5.79
CA GLU A 170 0.21 0.91 -7.24
C GLU A 170 0.89 2.08 -7.94
N GLY A 171 1.80 1.77 -8.87
CA GLY A 171 2.42 2.74 -9.77
C GLY A 171 1.88 2.63 -11.19
N PRO A 172 1.96 3.72 -11.98
CA PRO A 172 1.58 3.68 -13.38
C PRO A 172 2.53 2.78 -14.18
N GLN A 173 2.04 2.17 -15.25
CA GLN A 173 2.91 1.45 -16.20
C GLN A 173 3.72 2.46 -17.03
N LYS A 174 4.81 2.95 -16.45
CA LYS A 174 5.67 3.99 -17.00
C LYS A 174 7.11 3.71 -16.64
N ASN A 175 7.94 3.59 -17.66
CA ASN A 175 9.38 3.40 -17.55
C ASN A 175 10.04 3.92 -18.83
N PRO A 176 11.29 4.38 -18.79
CA PRO A 176 12.09 4.51 -19.99
C PRO A 176 12.34 3.13 -20.61
N GLU A 177 12.82 3.08 -21.85
CA GLU A 177 13.35 1.84 -22.40
C GLU A 177 14.49 1.33 -21.51
N ILE A 178 14.45 0.04 -21.13
CA ILE A 178 15.45 -0.59 -20.27
C ILE A 178 16.28 -1.56 -21.12
N PRO A 179 17.57 -1.30 -21.33
CA PRO A 179 18.42 -2.16 -22.13
C PRO A 179 18.63 -3.51 -21.43
N LYS A 180 19.11 -4.48 -22.19
CA LYS A 180 19.51 -5.79 -21.66
C LYS A 180 20.56 -5.65 -20.55
N GLY A 181 20.38 -6.36 -19.44
CA GLY A 181 21.27 -6.23 -18.26
C GLY A 181 21.18 -4.89 -17.52
N GLY A 182 20.34 -3.95 -17.99
CA GLY A 182 20.20 -2.62 -17.43
C GLY A 182 19.50 -2.60 -16.07
N ASP A 183 19.65 -1.48 -15.36
CA ASP A 183 18.98 -1.27 -14.10
C ASP A 183 17.46 -1.20 -14.29
N MET A 184 16.71 -1.86 -13.42
CA MET A 184 15.26 -1.84 -13.48
C MET A 184 14.74 -0.48 -12.96
N VAL A 185 14.10 0.28 -13.84
CA VAL A 185 13.50 1.58 -13.51
C VAL A 185 12.01 1.40 -13.30
N LEU A 186 11.56 1.62 -12.06
CA LEU A 186 10.16 1.50 -11.64
C LEU A 186 9.58 2.89 -11.39
N SER A 187 8.31 3.08 -11.75
CA SER A 187 7.56 4.30 -11.42
C SER A 187 7.24 4.35 -9.92
N ASP A 188 6.99 5.57 -9.44
CA ASP A 188 6.51 5.77 -8.07
C ASP A 188 5.13 5.14 -7.89
N MET A 189 4.95 4.43 -6.78
CA MET A 189 3.67 3.86 -6.38
C MET A 189 2.96 4.79 -5.42
N THR A 190 1.63 4.77 -5.46
CA THR A 190 0.80 5.48 -4.49
C THR A 190 -0.19 4.52 -3.84
N GLY A 191 -0.48 4.77 -2.57
CA GLY A 191 -1.51 4.05 -1.82
C GLY A 191 -2.30 5.01 -0.95
N LYS A 192 -3.52 4.63 -0.62
CA LYS A 192 -4.40 5.38 0.27
C LYS A 192 -4.64 4.60 1.55
N VAL A 193 -4.60 5.29 2.68
CA VAL A 193 -4.89 4.67 3.98
C VAL A 193 -5.76 5.59 4.81
N LYS A 194 -6.82 5.02 5.39
CA LYS A 194 -7.66 5.70 6.37
C LYS A 194 -7.07 5.51 7.76
N LEU A 195 -6.95 6.60 8.51
CA LEU A 195 -6.43 6.58 9.87
C LEU A 195 -7.60 6.47 10.85
N THR A 196 -7.64 5.42 11.66
CA THR A 196 -8.79 5.11 12.53
C THR A 196 -8.46 5.19 14.02
N THR A 197 -7.18 5.17 14.38
CA THR A 197 -6.73 5.14 15.77
C THR A 197 -5.70 6.22 16.00
N ALA A 198 -5.85 6.98 17.10
CA ALA A 198 -4.87 7.98 17.51
C ALA A 198 -3.61 7.30 18.08
N GLY A 199 -2.46 7.92 17.85
CA GLY A 199 -1.13 7.42 18.23
C GLY A 199 -0.18 7.38 17.03
N ASP A 200 1.00 6.82 17.24
CA ASP A 200 2.03 6.75 16.20
C ASP A 200 1.79 5.55 15.28
N VAL A 201 1.75 5.81 13.97
CA VAL A 201 1.59 4.81 12.92
C VAL A 201 2.87 4.76 12.10
N THR A 202 3.55 3.62 12.14
CA THR A 202 4.80 3.40 11.42
C THR A 202 4.55 2.67 10.12
N LEU A 203 5.13 3.18 9.04
CA LEU A 203 5.06 2.66 7.69
C LEU A 203 6.36 1.91 7.34
N THR A 204 6.23 0.65 6.95
CA THR A 204 7.35 -0.23 6.61
C THR A 204 7.12 -0.86 5.24
N PRO A 205 8.06 -0.72 4.28
CA PRO A 205 8.01 -1.40 3.00
C PRO A 205 7.95 -2.92 3.16
N ASP A 206 7.17 -3.59 2.31
CA ASP A 206 7.10 -5.06 2.25
C ASP A 206 7.27 -5.54 0.80
N ALA A 207 6.74 -6.73 0.48
CA ALA A 207 6.77 -7.31 -0.85
C ALA A 207 6.21 -6.38 -1.94
N TYR A 208 6.86 -6.42 -3.11
CA TYR A 208 6.41 -5.73 -4.30
C TYR A 208 6.48 -6.66 -5.52
N THR A 209 5.70 -6.36 -6.54
CA THR A 209 5.65 -7.08 -7.82
C THR A 209 6.04 -6.12 -8.94
N ILE A 210 6.87 -6.63 -9.85
CA ILE A 210 7.13 -5.99 -11.14
C ILE A 210 6.39 -6.79 -12.19
N THR A 211 5.38 -6.20 -12.82
CA THR A 211 4.66 -6.81 -13.94
C THR A 211 5.17 -6.24 -15.26
N ALA A 212 5.62 -7.12 -16.15
CA ALA A 212 6.01 -6.78 -17.51
C ALA A 212 5.52 -7.87 -18.47
N TYR A 213 4.97 -7.48 -19.63
CA TYR A 213 4.40 -8.44 -20.60
C TYR A 213 3.40 -9.44 -19.98
N SER A 214 2.58 -8.97 -19.04
CA SER A 214 1.62 -9.80 -18.28
C SER A 214 2.24 -10.93 -17.45
N THR A 215 3.53 -10.82 -17.15
CA THR A 215 4.26 -11.74 -16.28
C THR A 215 4.77 -11.02 -15.04
N ASP A 216 4.76 -11.72 -13.91
CA ASP A 216 5.09 -11.14 -12.62
C ASP A 216 6.45 -11.61 -12.12
N THR A 217 7.30 -10.65 -11.76
CA THR A 217 8.46 -10.89 -10.90
C THR A 217 8.08 -10.48 -9.48
N LYS A 218 8.07 -11.45 -8.56
CA LYS A 218 7.70 -11.22 -7.15
C LYS A 218 8.94 -10.94 -6.33
N CYS A 219 8.99 -9.79 -5.67
CA CYS A 219 10.13 -9.38 -4.86
C CYS A 219 9.73 -9.31 -3.39
N THR A 220 10.45 -10.04 -2.53
CA THR A 220 10.19 -10.13 -1.09
C THR A 220 11.42 -9.73 -0.28
N PRO A 221 11.27 -8.92 0.79
CA PRO A 221 12.36 -8.65 1.72
C PRO A 221 12.91 -9.95 2.33
N GLN A 222 14.23 -10.02 2.49
CA GLN A 222 14.94 -11.17 3.07
C GLN A 222 15.48 -10.88 4.47
N GLU A 223 15.06 -9.75 5.04
CA GLU A 223 15.45 -9.29 6.36
C GLU A 223 14.35 -8.42 6.96
N ALA A 224 14.51 -8.06 8.24
CA ALA A 224 13.64 -7.09 8.89
C ALA A 224 13.85 -5.71 8.24
N VAL A 225 12.84 -5.23 7.51
CA VAL A 225 12.88 -3.92 6.86
C VAL A 225 12.77 -2.81 7.91
N PRO A 226 13.64 -1.79 7.89
CA PRO A 226 13.53 -0.66 8.80
C PRO A 226 12.28 0.18 8.50
N ALA A 227 11.77 0.83 9.55
CA ALA A 227 10.68 1.80 9.43
C ALA A 227 11.08 2.94 8.47
N ALA A 228 10.21 3.24 7.50
CA ALA A 228 10.47 4.27 6.49
C ALA A 228 9.77 5.60 6.77
N ALA A 229 8.64 5.60 7.49
CA ALA A 229 8.01 6.82 7.94
C ALA A 229 7.18 6.57 9.19
N THR A 230 6.99 7.60 10.01
CA THR A 230 6.06 7.57 11.15
C THR A 230 5.11 8.75 11.06
N ILE A 231 3.82 8.46 11.16
CA ILE A 231 2.72 9.43 11.15
C ILE A 231 2.20 9.53 12.57
N LYS A 232 2.20 10.73 13.14
CA LYS A 232 1.54 11.00 14.43
C LYS A 232 0.06 11.29 14.21
N VAL A 233 -0.79 10.34 14.56
CA VAL A 233 -2.24 10.46 14.42
C VAL A 233 -2.84 11.05 15.68
N THR A 234 -3.47 12.21 15.55
CA THR A 234 -4.14 12.91 16.64
C THR A 234 -5.63 12.57 16.68
N ALA A 235 -6.26 12.66 17.85
CA ALA A 235 -7.69 12.42 17.96
C ALA A 235 -8.49 13.40 17.06
N ALA A 236 -9.62 12.94 16.54
CA ALA A 236 -10.55 13.82 15.85
C ALA A 236 -11.02 14.94 16.80
N GLU A 237 -11.04 16.18 16.35
CA GLU A 237 -11.65 17.26 17.10
C GLU A 237 -13.17 17.10 17.04
N GLY A 238 -13.75 16.50 18.08
CA GLY A 238 -15.18 16.19 18.11
C GLY A 238 -15.53 15.13 19.14
N GLY A 239 -15.30 15.44 20.41
CA GLY A 239 -15.63 14.56 21.53
C GLY A 239 -15.03 15.07 22.82
N SER A 240 -15.58 16.16 23.35
CA SER A 240 -15.45 16.45 24.77
C SER A 240 -16.08 15.30 25.54
N THR A 241 -15.33 14.25 25.84
CA THR A 241 -15.58 13.51 27.07
C THR A 241 -15.17 14.46 28.18
N THR A 242 -16.15 15.22 28.65
CA THR A 242 -16.08 15.88 29.94
C THR A 242 -15.68 14.82 30.96
N SER A 243 -14.40 14.79 31.33
CA SER A 243 -13.95 14.20 32.58
C SER A 243 -14.46 15.12 33.69
N GLY A 244 -15.74 14.98 34.02
CA GLY A 244 -16.43 15.73 35.07
C GLY A 244 -16.74 14.80 36.23
N GLY A 245 -15.78 14.72 37.16
CA GLY A 245 -15.86 14.29 38.56
C GLY A 245 -17.04 13.44 39.04
N SER A 246 -16.72 12.23 39.50
CA SER A 246 -17.41 11.66 40.66
C SER A 246 -17.21 12.58 41.88
N THR A 247 -18.29 13.17 42.39
CA THR A 247 -18.39 13.57 43.79
C THR A 247 -19.74 13.15 44.32
N SER A 248 -19.67 12.24 45.29
CA SER A 248 -20.74 11.76 46.15
C SER A 248 -21.13 12.81 47.18
N GLY A 249 -22.42 12.85 47.55
CA GLY A 249 -22.88 13.33 48.86
C GLY A 249 -23.74 14.60 48.86
N GLY A 250 -25.02 14.46 49.20
CA GLY A 250 -25.88 15.61 49.51
C GLY A 250 -27.38 15.29 49.56
N THR A 251 -27.83 14.60 50.60
CA THR A 251 -29.24 14.34 50.93
C THR A 251 -29.90 15.61 51.52
N THR A 252 -31.12 15.99 51.11
CA THR A 252 -32.34 16.21 51.96
C THR A 252 -33.50 16.94 51.23
N THR A 253 -34.57 16.16 51.05
CA THR A 253 -36.03 16.33 51.20
C THR A 253 -36.76 17.70 51.22
N SER A 254 -37.93 17.68 50.53
CA SER A 254 -39.23 18.38 50.75
C SER A 254 -39.51 19.45 49.69
N GLY A 255 -40.65 19.54 49.00
CA GLY A 255 -41.95 18.86 49.03
C GLY A 255 -42.92 19.73 48.21
N GLY A 256 -43.96 19.16 47.59
CA GLY A 256 -44.97 19.97 46.89
C GLY A 256 -45.81 19.20 45.87
N THR A 257 -46.96 18.71 46.32
CA THR A 257 -48.04 18.09 45.54
C THR A 257 -49.04 19.14 45.04
N ALA A 258 -49.57 18.97 43.80
CA ALA A 258 -50.96 19.23 43.35
C ALA A 258 -50.96 19.47 41.81
N THR A 259 -51.42 18.52 40.97
CA THR A 259 -52.79 18.27 40.47
C THR A 259 -53.46 19.39 39.67
N GLY A 260 -53.80 19.08 38.41
CA GLY A 260 -55.04 19.52 37.74
C GLY A 260 -54.87 20.33 36.46
N GLY A 261 -55.46 19.86 35.35
CA GLY A 261 -55.76 20.69 34.18
C GLY A 261 -55.76 19.95 32.84
N ASP A 262 -56.91 19.39 32.47
CA ASP A 262 -57.17 18.59 31.27
C ASP A 262 -57.57 19.45 30.04
N THR A 263 -57.59 18.78 28.88
CA THR A 263 -58.35 19.03 27.63
C THR A 263 -57.89 20.04 26.58
N GLY A 264 -57.80 19.55 25.33
CA GLY A 264 -57.92 20.37 24.11
C GLY A 264 -57.27 19.75 22.87
N GLY A 265 -57.90 18.73 22.26
CA GLY A 265 -57.44 18.12 21.01
C GLY A 265 -57.78 18.93 19.75
N THR A 266 -57.15 18.56 18.63
CA THR A 266 -57.80 18.44 17.31
C THR A 266 -56.87 17.74 16.32
N THR A 267 -57.44 16.79 15.61
CA THR A 267 -56.89 16.04 14.47
C THR A 267 -57.19 16.78 13.16
N SER A 268 -56.33 16.63 12.15
CA SER A 268 -56.76 16.59 10.75
C SER A 268 -55.67 16.00 9.87
N GLY A 269 -56.04 14.99 9.07
CA GLY A 269 -55.20 14.36 8.06
C GLY A 269 -55.43 14.94 6.66
N GLY A 270 -54.72 14.41 5.67
CA GLY A 270 -55.04 14.64 4.25
C GLY A 270 -53.88 14.40 3.29
N SER A 271 -53.85 13.21 2.69
CA SER A 271 -53.09 12.90 1.47
C SER A 271 -53.63 13.65 0.24
N THR A 272 -52.79 13.96 -0.76
CA THR A 272 -52.94 13.52 -2.17
C THR A 272 -51.83 14.07 -3.09
N THR A 273 -51.65 13.34 -4.20
CA THR A 273 -50.59 13.31 -5.22
C THR A 273 -50.88 14.21 -6.43
N SER A 274 -49.84 14.74 -7.13
CA SER A 274 -49.57 14.57 -8.59
C SER A 274 -48.83 15.72 -9.31
N GLY A 275 -47.89 15.31 -10.19
CA GLY A 275 -47.44 15.94 -11.46
C GLY A 275 -46.38 17.05 -11.36
N GLY A 276 -45.25 17.12 -12.06
CA GLY A 276 -44.74 16.55 -13.33
C GLY A 276 -44.19 17.72 -14.18
N THR A 277 -42.92 17.82 -14.60
CA THR A 277 -42.36 17.50 -15.95
C THR A 277 -40.90 18.05 -16.06
N THR A 278 -39.88 17.22 -16.39
CA THR A 278 -39.09 17.05 -17.68
C THR A 278 -38.13 18.21 -18.03
N SER A 279 -36.87 18.08 -18.50
CA SER A 279 -36.09 17.17 -19.38
C SER A 279 -34.58 17.40 -19.14
N GLY A 280 -33.58 16.61 -19.57
CA GLY A 280 -33.45 15.45 -20.46
C GLY A 280 -31.95 15.25 -20.84
N GLY A 281 -31.53 14.01 -21.16
CA GLY A 281 -30.17 13.69 -21.61
C GLY A 281 -29.88 12.18 -21.62
N THR A 282 -30.38 11.49 -22.65
CA THR A 282 -30.42 10.04 -22.91
C THR A 282 -29.18 9.46 -23.61
N THR A 283 -28.86 8.18 -23.36
CA THR A 283 -28.79 7.03 -24.33
C THR A 283 -28.34 5.77 -23.55
N SER A 284 -29.19 4.79 -23.21
CA SER A 284 -29.93 3.77 -23.99
C SER A 284 -29.12 2.47 -24.21
N GLY A 285 -29.62 1.37 -23.64
CA GLY A 285 -29.03 0.03 -23.73
C GLY A 285 -29.78 -1.08 -22.98
N GLY A 286 -31.11 -1.17 -23.15
CA GLY A 286 -31.87 -2.44 -23.12
C GLY A 286 -32.07 -3.17 -21.78
N THR A 287 -32.99 -2.69 -20.94
CA THR A 287 -33.74 -3.56 -20.01
C THR A 287 -34.93 -4.17 -20.75
N THR A 288 -35.00 -5.50 -20.87
CA THR A 288 -36.25 -6.17 -21.24
C THR A 288 -36.57 -7.35 -20.32
N SER A 289 -37.76 -7.22 -19.74
CA SER A 289 -38.62 -8.23 -19.11
C SER A 289 -38.18 -8.80 -17.77
N SER A 290 -38.56 -8.06 -16.73
CA SER A 290 -39.28 -8.62 -15.58
C SER A 290 -40.46 -9.43 -16.12
N GLY A 291 -40.38 -10.75 -15.98
CA GLY A 291 -41.51 -11.65 -16.14
C GLY A 291 -41.93 -12.07 -14.75
N SER A 292 -42.98 -11.43 -14.22
CA SER A 292 -43.71 -11.97 -13.09
C SER A 292 -44.39 -13.27 -13.53
N THR A 293 -44.10 -14.37 -12.84
CA THR A 293 -45.03 -15.48 -12.73
C THR A 293 -45.20 -15.80 -11.25
N SER A 294 -46.39 -15.47 -10.77
CA SER A 294 -47.20 -16.16 -9.78
C SER A 294 -46.53 -16.67 -8.50
N GLY A 295 -47.02 -16.18 -7.36
CA GLY A 295 -47.01 -16.96 -6.13
C GLY A 295 -47.68 -18.32 -6.40
N GLY A 296 -46.94 -19.39 -6.11
CA GLY A 296 -47.35 -20.78 -6.25
C GLY A 296 -46.30 -21.65 -5.56
N ASN A 297 -46.72 -22.34 -4.49
CA ASN A 297 -45.89 -23.24 -3.69
C ASN A 297 -45.64 -24.57 -4.45
N ASP A 298 -44.96 -24.52 -5.60
CA ASP A 298 -44.85 -25.70 -6.46
C ASP A 298 -43.42 -26.25 -6.51
N GLY A 299 -42.84 -26.61 -5.35
CA GLY A 299 -41.67 -27.51 -5.27
C GLY A 299 -40.43 -27.19 -6.12
N GLN A 300 -40.37 -26.03 -6.80
CA GLN A 300 -39.39 -25.74 -7.83
C GLN A 300 -38.05 -25.46 -7.15
N THR A 301 -37.09 -26.33 -7.44
CA THR A 301 -35.74 -26.24 -6.86
C THR A 301 -34.70 -25.79 -7.87
N ASP A 302 -35.00 -25.75 -9.17
CA ASP A 302 -34.05 -25.34 -10.20
C ASP A 302 -34.53 -24.09 -10.95
N PHE A 303 -33.63 -23.10 -11.09
CA PHE A 303 -33.84 -21.81 -11.73
C PHE A 303 -32.75 -21.60 -12.79
N ALA A 304 -33.13 -21.67 -14.06
CA ALA A 304 -32.21 -21.44 -15.16
C ALA A 304 -31.88 -19.95 -15.28
N GLY A 305 -30.59 -19.63 -15.40
CA GLY A 305 -30.11 -18.27 -15.62
C GLY A 305 -30.35 -17.80 -17.04
N LYS A 306 -30.43 -16.48 -17.23
CA LYS A 306 -30.29 -15.87 -18.56
C LYS A 306 -28.81 -15.74 -18.92
N THR A 307 -28.47 -16.03 -20.17
CA THR A 307 -27.11 -15.84 -20.68
C THR A 307 -26.80 -14.35 -20.83
N VAL A 308 -25.67 -13.93 -20.27
CA VAL A 308 -25.10 -12.60 -20.41
C VAL A 308 -23.92 -12.71 -21.36
N THR A 309 -23.88 -11.86 -22.38
CA THR A 309 -22.77 -11.80 -23.33
C THR A 309 -22.01 -10.49 -23.15
N THR A 310 -20.68 -10.57 -23.10
CA THR A 310 -19.76 -9.45 -23.03
C THR A 310 -18.81 -9.49 -24.23
N SER A 311 -18.65 -8.34 -24.89
CA SER A 311 -17.77 -8.21 -26.06
C SER A 311 -16.57 -7.34 -25.70
N PHE A 312 -15.37 -7.83 -25.95
CA PHE A 312 -14.12 -7.12 -25.74
C PHE A 312 -13.51 -6.76 -27.10
N ALA A 313 -13.34 -5.47 -27.39
CA ALA A 313 -12.58 -5.03 -28.56
C ALA A 313 -11.08 -5.27 -28.31
N CYS A 314 -10.35 -5.81 -29.29
CA CYS A 314 -8.91 -6.02 -29.18
C CYS A 314 -8.14 -5.12 -30.16
N ALA A 315 -6.93 -4.72 -29.76
CA ALA A 315 -6.01 -4.00 -30.61
C ALA A 315 -5.21 -4.97 -31.51
N SER A 316 -4.80 -4.47 -32.68
CA SER A 316 -3.93 -5.19 -33.63
C SER A 316 -2.60 -5.60 -32.96
N PRO A 317 -2.03 -6.80 -33.25
CA PRO A 317 -2.39 -7.75 -34.31
C PRO A 317 -3.36 -8.88 -33.89
N GLY A 318 -4.30 -8.61 -32.98
CA GLY A 318 -5.35 -9.56 -32.59
C GLY A 318 -6.65 -9.48 -33.41
N PRO A 319 -7.61 -10.41 -33.19
CA PRO A 319 -8.95 -10.32 -33.76
C PRO A 319 -9.67 -9.06 -33.25
N ALA A 320 -10.43 -8.36 -34.09
CA ALA A 320 -11.03 -7.08 -33.73
C ALA A 320 -11.96 -7.11 -32.49
N LYS A 321 -12.52 -8.28 -32.16
CA LYS A 321 -13.34 -8.50 -30.97
C LYS A 321 -13.28 -9.95 -30.47
N ILE A 322 -13.48 -10.14 -29.18
CA ILE A 322 -13.71 -11.43 -28.53
C ILE A 322 -15.03 -11.32 -27.75
N ASP A 323 -15.96 -12.22 -28.04
CA ASP A 323 -17.23 -12.33 -27.33
C ASP A 323 -17.11 -13.43 -26.26
N SER A 324 -17.51 -13.15 -25.03
CA SER A 324 -17.59 -14.09 -23.92
C SER A 324 -19.03 -14.17 -23.42
N SER A 325 -19.51 -15.36 -23.10
CA SER A 325 -20.83 -15.54 -22.49
C SER A 325 -20.70 -16.11 -21.09
N ALA A 326 -21.65 -15.80 -20.22
CA ALA A 326 -21.81 -16.45 -18.93
C ALA A 326 -23.29 -16.61 -18.60
N THR A 327 -23.67 -17.76 -18.06
CA THR A 327 -25.02 -18.06 -17.58
C THR A 327 -24.94 -18.51 -16.13
N ILE A 328 -25.68 -17.85 -15.24
CA ILE A 328 -25.70 -18.18 -13.81
C ILE A 328 -27.03 -18.87 -13.47
N ASN A 329 -26.99 -20.18 -13.26
CA ASN A 329 -28.15 -20.95 -12.81
C ASN A 329 -28.16 -20.98 -11.29
N ALA A 330 -29.35 -21.09 -10.70
CA ALA A 330 -29.52 -21.25 -9.25
C ALA A 330 -30.31 -22.51 -8.94
N LYS A 331 -29.89 -23.24 -7.91
CA LYS A 331 -30.63 -24.37 -7.35
C LYS A 331 -30.94 -24.11 -5.89
N LYS A 332 -32.21 -24.15 -5.51
CA LYS A 332 -32.65 -24.05 -4.12
C LYS A 332 -32.25 -25.31 -3.36
N ASN A 333 -31.54 -25.12 -2.25
CA ASN A 333 -31.08 -26.17 -1.36
C ASN A 333 -31.46 -25.77 0.07
N GLY A 334 -32.65 -26.23 0.51
CA GLY A 334 -33.25 -25.82 1.78
C GLY A 334 -33.60 -24.33 1.81
N GLY A 335 -33.03 -23.60 2.78
CA GLY A 335 -33.20 -22.14 2.94
C GLY A 335 -32.25 -21.28 2.09
N SER A 336 -31.35 -21.90 1.33
CA SER A 336 -30.29 -21.23 0.55
C SER A 336 -30.35 -21.60 -0.94
N TYR A 337 -29.52 -20.95 -1.76
CA TYR A 337 -29.38 -21.23 -3.19
C TYR A 337 -27.92 -21.54 -3.56
N ASP A 338 -27.71 -22.66 -4.25
CA ASP A 338 -26.45 -23.01 -4.88
C ASP A 338 -26.39 -22.39 -6.29
N LEU A 339 -25.36 -21.59 -6.57
CA LEU A 339 -25.19 -20.92 -7.87
C LEU A 339 -24.19 -21.70 -8.73
N THR A 340 -24.54 -21.94 -9.99
CA THR A 340 -23.65 -22.57 -10.98
C THR A 340 -23.43 -21.63 -12.15
N VAL A 341 -22.18 -21.22 -12.35
CA VAL A 341 -21.75 -20.40 -13.48
C VAL A 341 -21.32 -21.31 -14.63
N LYS A 342 -21.84 -21.05 -15.84
CA LYS A 342 -21.41 -21.67 -17.09
C LYS A 342 -20.92 -20.57 -18.02
N THR A 343 -19.65 -20.63 -18.42
CA THR A 343 -19.02 -19.68 -19.36
C THR A 343 -18.84 -20.32 -20.73
#